data_AF-A0A2T6CSJ2-F1
#
_entry.id   AF-A0A2T6CSJ2-F1
#
_cell.length_a   1.000
_cell.length_b   1.000
_cell.length_c   1.000
_cell.angle_alpha   90.00
_cell.angle_beta   90.00
_cell.angle_gamma   90.00
#
_symmetry.space_group_name_H-M   'P 1'
#
loop_
_entity.id
_entity.type
_entity.pdbx_description
1 polymer ?
#
loop_
_entity_poly.entity_id
_entity_poly.type
_entity_poly.pdbx_seq_one_letter_code
_entity_poly.pdbx_strand_id
1 'polypeptide(L)'
;MAALNDAQKASRDQFQKQSARYGKSHILANVEDVAALLDGVSFPPGACALDVATGGGHTALYLAGRGLVVTASDITPAMLENTAKLAAERGFSIETVLHEAESFPYQDAAFDVVTCRVAAHHFSDPRRFVIEAVRVLKPGGYLMVIDGSVPDGEPEAEEWLHQVEKLRDPSHGRFIAPAVWAQWVRESGLEVLECATTPFKQPDLEWYFQTAATSDENRAKVLDLVESAPESARRAFRLAVENGNIVWWWPRLGLLARKP
;
A
#
# COMPACT_ATOMS: atom_id res chain seq x y z
N MET A 1 23.52 -2.46 3.65
CA MET A 1 22.33 -2.90 2.90
C MET A 1 22.75 -3.97 1.92
N ALA A 2 21.96 -5.03 1.78
CA ALA A 2 22.15 -5.97 0.69
C ALA A 2 21.88 -5.28 -0.66
N ALA A 3 22.40 -5.83 -1.76
CA ALA A 3 22.04 -5.31 -3.07
C ALA A 3 20.55 -5.58 -3.35
N LEU A 4 19.82 -4.58 -3.85
CA LEU A 4 18.42 -4.74 -4.24
C LEU A 4 18.26 -5.86 -5.28
N ASN A 5 17.19 -6.64 -5.17
CA ASN A 5 16.78 -7.59 -6.20
C ASN A 5 16.11 -6.86 -7.38
N ASP A 6 15.81 -7.58 -8.46
CA ASP A 6 15.32 -6.96 -9.69
C ASP A 6 13.90 -6.40 -9.57
N ALA A 7 13.03 -7.03 -8.77
CA ALA A 7 11.70 -6.49 -8.49
C ALA A 7 11.80 -5.17 -7.70
N GLN A 8 12.65 -5.13 -6.68
CA GLN A 8 12.93 -3.92 -5.89
C GLN A 8 13.50 -2.78 -6.76
N LYS A 9 14.44 -3.08 -7.67
CA LYS A 9 14.95 -2.09 -8.63
C LYS A 9 13.84 -1.57 -9.55
N ALA A 10 13.02 -2.47 -10.09
CA ALA A 10 11.92 -2.10 -10.97
C ALA A 10 10.91 -1.17 -10.28
N SER A 11 10.51 -1.49 -9.04
CA SER A 11 9.65 -0.62 -8.23
C SER A 11 10.29 0.74 -7.97
N ARG A 12 11.55 0.77 -7.47
CA ARG A 12 12.27 2.03 -7.25
C ARG A 12 12.32 2.90 -8.52
N ASP A 13 12.70 2.32 -9.65
CA ASP A 13 12.88 3.06 -10.90
C ASP A 13 11.53 3.56 -11.45
N GLN A 14 10.46 2.80 -11.25
CA GLN A 14 9.10 3.22 -11.61
C GLN A 14 8.65 4.41 -10.77
N PHE A 15 8.77 4.34 -9.45
CA PHE A 15 8.37 5.42 -8.57
C PHE A 15 9.27 6.65 -8.70
N GLN A 16 10.56 6.47 -8.99
CA GLN A 16 11.47 7.59 -9.30
C GLN A 16 10.94 8.42 -10.49
N LYS A 17 10.52 7.76 -11.57
CA LYS A 17 9.97 8.42 -12.77
C LYS A 17 8.66 9.15 -12.48
N GLN A 18 7.86 8.63 -11.56
CA GLN A 18 6.53 9.14 -11.26
C GLN A 18 6.50 10.12 -10.08
N SER A 19 7.62 10.33 -9.38
CA SER A 19 7.71 11.12 -8.15
C SER A 19 7.07 12.51 -8.22
N ALA A 20 7.17 13.21 -9.36
CA ALA A 20 6.56 14.53 -9.57
C ALA A 20 5.02 14.53 -9.44
N ARG A 21 4.37 13.36 -9.57
CA ARG A 21 2.92 13.18 -9.44
C ARG A 21 2.46 13.05 -7.99
N TYR A 22 3.39 12.75 -7.07
CA TYR A 22 3.13 12.52 -5.65
C TYR A 22 3.26 13.83 -4.87
N GLY A 23 2.20 14.63 -4.90
CA GLY A 23 2.11 15.92 -4.20
C GLY A 23 0.81 16.08 -3.40
N LYS A 24 0.46 17.34 -3.08
CA LYS A 24 -0.70 17.71 -2.25
C LYS A 24 -2.05 17.23 -2.80
N SER A 25 -2.18 17.14 -4.12
CA SER A 25 -3.41 16.75 -4.82
C SER A 25 -3.42 15.27 -5.22
N HIS A 26 -2.43 14.49 -4.77
CA HIS A 26 -2.40 13.06 -5.03
C HIS A 26 -3.60 12.37 -4.38
N ILE A 27 -4.13 11.29 -4.96
CA ILE A 27 -5.30 10.59 -4.42
C ILE A 27 -5.10 10.13 -2.96
N LEU A 28 -3.87 9.77 -2.61
CA LEU A 28 -3.52 9.34 -1.24
C LEU A 28 -3.48 10.48 -0.22
N ALA A 29 -3.70 11.73 -0.64
CA ALA A 29 -3.86 12.87 0.28
C ALA A 29 -5.16 12.79 1.10
N ASN A 30 -6.19 12.08 0.61
CA ASN A 30 -7.31 11.68 1.46
C ASN A 30 -6.84 10.55 2.39
N VAL A 31 -6.95 10.75 3.70
CA VAL A 31 -6.50 9.83 4.76
C VAL A 31 -7.66 9.26 5.59
N GLU A 32 -8.90 9.33 5.08
CA GLU A 32 -10.09 8.78 5.75
C GLU A 32 -9.97 7.27 6.03
N ASP A 33 -9.30 6.52 5.14
CA ASP A 33 -9.03 5.10 5.32
C ASP A 33 -8.03 4.83 6.46
N VAL A 34 -7.01 5.68 6.61
CA VAL A 34 -6.06 5.63 7.73
C VAL A 34 -6.77 5.98 9.05
N ALA A 35 -7.61 7.01 9.03
CA ALA A 35 -8.40 7.41 10.20
C ALA A 35 -9.35 6.29 10.63
N ALA A 36 -10.08 5.69 9.69
CA ALA A 36 -11.02 4.61 9.96
C ALA A 36 -10.40 3.44 10.74
N LEU A 37 -9.15 3.07 10.44
CA LEU A 37 -8.45 1.99 11.16
C LEU A 37 -7.81 2.46 12.48
N LEU A 38 -7.30 3.68 12.55
CA LEU A 38 -6.47 4.10 13.70
C LEU A 38 -7.17 5.01 14.71
N ASP A 39 -8.39 5.48 14.46
CA ASP A 39 -9.11 6.39 15.37
C ASP A 39 -9.51 5.71 16.69
N GLY A 40 -9.77 4.40 16.65
CA GLY A 40 -9.99 3.58 17.85
C GLY A 40 -8.73 3.28 18.65
N VAL A 41 -7.55 3.60 18.12
CA VAL A 41 -6.26 3.29 18.75
C VAL A 41 -5.74 4.52 19.49
N SER A 42 -5.48 4.37 20.79
CA SER A 42 -4.84 5.39 21.61
C SER A 42 -3.33 5.14 21.70
N PHE A 43 -2.54 6.13 21.32
CA PHE A 43 -1.09 6.10 21.44
C PHE A 43 -0.64 6.93 22.65
N PRO A 44 0.39 6.48 23.40
CA PRO A 44 0.96 7.31 24.46
C PRO A 44 1.63 8.57 23.87
N PRO A 45 1.73 9.66 24.64
CA PRO A 45 2.49 10.83 24.22
C PRO A 45 3.91 10.47 23.81
N GLY A 46 4.34 10.93 22.64
CA GLY A 46 5.67 10.63 22.10
C GLY A 46 5.85 9.23 21.53
N ALA A 47 4.75 8.49 21.28
CA ALA A 47 4.80 7.21 20.58
C ALA A 47 5.52 7.33 19.23
N CYS A 48 6.32 6.32 18.90
CA CYS A 48 7.11 6.26 17.68
C CYS A 48 6.34 5.53 16.57
N ALA A 49 6.29 6.11 15.38
CA ALA A 49 5.68 5.52 14.20
C ALA A 49 6.71 5.27 13.10
N LEU A 50 6.57 4.14 12.40
CA LEU A 50 7.26 3.87 11.15
C LEU A 50 6.24 3.78 10.01
N ASP A 51 6.33 4.67 9.02
CA ASP A 51 5.57 4.59 7.78
C ASP A 51 6.44 3.98 6.68
N VAL A 52 6.09 2.77 6.24
CA VAL A 52 6.85 1.98 5.26
C VAL A 52 6.31 2.19 3.86
N ALA A 53 7.21 2.43 2.90
CA ALA A 53 6.87 2.83 1.53
C ALA A 53 5.95 4.07 1.53
N THR A 54 6.43 5.12 2.20
CA THR A 54 5.68 6.33 2.51
C THR A 54 5.23 7.12 1.28
N GLY A 55 5.91 6.93 0.13
CA GLY A 55 5.59 7.64 -1.11
C GLY A 55 5.60 9.16 -0.93
N GLY A 56 4.44 9.79 -1.09
CA GLY A 56 4.28 11.24 -0.90
C GLY A 56 4.18 11.70 0.56
N GLY A 57 4.25 10.80 1.55
CA GLY A 57 4.29 11.13 2.97
C GLY A 57 2.95 11.30 3.67
N HIS A 58 1.81 11.12 2.98
CA HIS A 58 0.49 11.48 3.53
C HIS A 58 0.11 10.71 4.80
N THR A 59 0.44 9.42 4.88
CA THR A 59 0.23 8.61 6.09
C THR A 59 1.17 9.08 7.21
N ALA A 60 2.46 9.28 6.92
CA ALA A 60 3.42 9.84 7.87
C ALA A 60 2.97 11.20 8.45
N LEU A 61 2.46 12.11 7.62
CA LEU A 61 1.92 13.40 8.07
C LEU A 61 0.67 13.25 8.94
N TYR A 62 -0.22 12.30 8.63
CA TYR A 62 -1.38 12.00 9.48
C TYR A 62 -0.93 11.58 10.89
N LEU A 63 0.05 10.67 10.98
CA LEU A 63 0.61 10.21 12.26
C LEU A 63 1.31 11.34 13.02
N ALA A 64 2.07 12.20 12.33
CA ALA A 64 2.70 13.38 12.95
C ALA A 64 1.65 14.36 13.48
N GLY A 65 0.55 14.57 12.75
CA GLY A 65 -0.59 15.39 13.19
C GLY A 65 -1.30 14.85 14.44
N ARG A 66 -1.18 13.55 14.71
CA ARG A 66 -1.64 12.91 15.95
C ARG A 66 -0.63 13.02 17.10
N GLY A 67 0.50 13.69 16.89
CA GLY A 67 1.53 13.91 17.91
C GLY A 67 2.54 12.76 18.05
N LEU A 68 2.60 11.83 17.08
CA LEU A 68 3.59 10.76 17.07
C LEU A 68 4.95 11.27 16.53
N VAL A 69 6.03 10.63 16.98
CA VAL A 69 7.37 10.82 16.42
C VAL A 69 7.50 9.89 15.22
N VAL A 70 7.58 10.45 14.01
CA VAL A 70 7.45 9.68 12.78
C VAL A 70 8.78 9.52 12.05
N THR A 71 9.11 8.27 11.75
CA THR A 71 10.10 7.87 10.76
C THR A 71 9.35 7.39 9.51
N ALA A 72 9.66 7.96 8.36
CA ALA A 72 9.09 7.60 7.07
C ALA A 72 10.17 6.96 6.18
N SER A 73 9.84 5.85 5.54
CA SER A 73 10.78 5.09 4.74
C SER A 73 10.25 4.79 3.36
N ASP A 74 11.16 4.73 2.40
CA ASP A 74 10.87 4.38 1.01
C ASP A 74 12.15 3.85 0.38
N ILE A 75 12.00 3.03 -0.66
CA ILE A 75 13.12 2.55 -1.48
C ILE A 75 13.58 3.61 -2.50
N THR A 76 12.76 4.64 -2.71
CA THR A 76 12.92 5.67 -3.73
C THR A 76 13.35 7.00 -3.11
N PRO A 77 14.58 7.50 -3.38
CA PRO A 77 15.06 8.76 -2.82
C PRO A 77 14.15 9.96 -3.09
N ALA A 78 13.60 10.09 -4.31
CA ALA A 78 12.71 11.20 -4.65
C ALA A 78 11.39 11.20 -3.86
N MET A 79 10.91 10.05 -3.41
CA MET A 79 9.72 9.96 -2.54
C MET A 79 10.02 10.49 -1.14
N LEU A 80 11.20 10.17 -0.61
CA LEU A 80 11.66 10.71 0.67
C LEU A 80 11.85 12.23 0.61
N GLU A 81 12.40 12.75 -0.49
CA GLU A 81 12.52 14.20 -0.71
C GLU A 81 11.15 14.89 -0.73
N ASN A 82 10.18 14.31 -1.44
CA ASN A 82 8.79 14.80 -1.48
C ASN A 82 8.14 14.78 -0.09
N THR A 83 8.33 13.69 0.66
CA THR A 83 7.83 13.53 2.03
C THR A 83 8.42 14.59 2.96
N ALA A 84 9.74 14.76 2.95
CA ALA A 84 10.43 15.77 3.76
C ALA A 84 9.96 17.19 3.41
N LYS A 85 9.82 17.50 2.12
CA LYS A 85 9.30 18.79 1.66
C LYS A 85 7.87 19.04 2.14
N LEU A 86 6.98 18.07 1.96
CA LEU A 86 5.57 18.21 2.38
C LEU A 86 5.44 18.32 3.89
N ALA A 87 6.24 17.56 4.65
CA ALA A 87 6.29 17.66 6.12
C ALA A 87 6.71 19.06 6.57
N ALA A 88 7.81 19.60 5.99
CA ALA A 88 8.28 20.95 6.30
C ALA A 88 7.24 22.03 5.97
N GLU A 89 6.57 21.93 4.81
CA GLU A 89 5.49 22.85 4.43
C GLU A 89 4.28 22.81 5.38
N ARG A 90 4.08 21.70 6.09
CA ARG A 90 3.00 21.49 7.07
C ARG A 90 3.46 21.74 8.52
N GLY A 91 4.73 22.08 8.73
CA GLY A 91 5.31 22.36 10.05
C GLY A 91 5.61 21.11 10.87
N PHE A 92 5.74 19.94 10.24
CA PHE A 92 6.12 18.69 10.91
C PHE A 92 7.60 18.37 10.71
N SER A 93 8.21 17.77 11.72
CA SER A 93 9.53 17.15 11.63
C SER A 93 9.37 15.64 11.49
N ILE A 94 9.65 15.11 10.31
CA ILE A 94 9.58 13.67 10.00
C ILE A 94 10.98 13.22 9.56
N GLU A 95 11.50 12.18 10.21
CA GLU A 95 12.76 11.55 9.80
C GLU A 95 12.50 10.74 8.53
N THR A 96 13.37 10.86 7.53
CA THR A 96 13.27 10.08 6.28
C THR A 96 14.44 9.11 6.17
N VAL A 97 14.16 7.83 5.89
CA VAL A 97 15.17 6.77 5.86
C VAL A 97 15.02 5.93 4.59
N LEU A 98 16.12 5.81 3.83
CA LEU A 98 16.16 5.00 2.61
C LEU A 98 16.39 3.53 2.93
N HIS A 99 15.37 2.69 2.72
CA HIS A 99 15.48 1.24 2.77
C HIS A 99 14.29 0.54 2.09
N GLU A 100 14.47 -0.72 1.74
CA GLU A 100 13.43 -1.62 1.23
C GLU A 100 12.47 -2.12 2.33
N ALA A 101 11.29 -2.62 1.92
CA ALA A 101 10.28 -3.09 2.87
C ALA A 101 10.64 -4.43 3.53
N GLU A 102 11.60 -5.17 2.96
CA GLU A 102 11.94 -6.53 3.38
C GLU A 102 13.14 -6.62 4.35
N SER A 103 13.82 -5.49 4.62
CA SER A 103 14.94 -5.43 5.57
C SER A 103 15.01 -4.06 6.24
N PHE A 104 14.59 -4.00 7.51
CA PHE A 104 14.52 -2.76 8.26
C PHE A 104 15.84 -2.48 9.01
N PRO A 105 16.43 -1.28 8.88
CA PRO A 105 17.66 -0.91 9.58
C PRO A 105 17.42 -0.48 11.04
N TYR A 106 16.41 -1.03 11.69
CA TYR A 106 16.01 -0.66 13.05
C TYR A 106 16.23 -1.81 14.03
N GLN A 107 16.44 -1.45 15.29
CA GLN A 107 16.44 -2.42 16.39
C GLN A 107 15.04 -3.01 16.63
N ASP A 108 15.01 -4.15 17.29
CA ASP A 108 13.77 -4.78 17.73
C ASP A 108 13.02 -3.86 18.70
N ALA A 109 11.67 -3.92 18.68
CA ALA A 109 10.81 -3.15 19.57
C ALA A 109 11.09 -1.62 19.60
N ALA A 110 11.32 -1.01 18.44
CA ALA A 110 11.55 0.42 18.28
C ALA A 110 10.27 1.25 18.12
N PHE A 111 9.19 0.69 17.55
CA PHE A 111 8.00 1.45 17.15
C PHE A 111 6.72 1.01 17.86
N ASP A 112 5.85 1.96 18.15
CA ASP A 112 4.51 1.74 18.70
C ASP A 112 3.48 1.47 17.58
N VAL A 113 3.74 1.95 16.36
CA VAL A 113 2.94 1.65 15.17
C VAL A 113 3.82 1.54 13.92
N VAL A 114 3.51 0.55 13.08
CA VAL A 114 4.07 0.41 11.74
C VAL A 114 2.91 0.49 10.75
N THR A 115 3.00 1.39 9.78
CA THR A 115 1.99 1.58 8.73
C THR A 115 2.56 1.25 7.36
N CYS A 116 1.72 0.67 6.49
CA CYS A 116 2.02 0.48 5.07
C CYS A 116 0.73 0.69 4.27
N ARG A 117 0.71 1.62 3.33
CA ARG A 117 -0.51 2.02 2.62
C ARG A 117 -0.32 2.09 1.12
N VAL A 118 -1.11 1.29 0.39
CA VAL A 118 -1.15 1.19 -1.08
C VAL A 118 0.24 0.97 -1.66
N ALA A 119 0.96 -0.02 -1.10
CA ALA A 119 2.37 -0.26 -1.43
C ALA A 119 2.78 -1.73 -1.39
N ALA A 120 2.19 -2.56 -0.50
CA ALA A 120 2.66 -3.92 -0.26
C ALA A 120 2.60 -4.82 -1.50
N HIS A 121 1.66 -4.57 -2.41
CA HIS A 121 1.59 -5.25 -3.70
C HIS A 121 2.79 -4.99 -4.62
N HIS A 122 3.66 -4.03 -4.34
CA HIS A 122 4.94 -3.81 -5.05
C HIS A 122 6.13 -4.49 -4.37
N PHE A 123 5.95 -5.09 -3.19
CA PHE A 123 7.04 -5.72 -2.46
C PHE A 123 7.46 -7.01 -3.15
N SER A 124 8.75 -7.28 -3.13
CA SER A 124 9.31 -8.52 -3.64
C SER A 124 9.02 -9.71 -2.72
N ASP A 125 8.91 -9.46 -1.40
CA ASP A 125 8.45 -10.43 -0.41
C ASP A 125 7.59 -9.75 0.67
N PRO A 126 6.26 -9.66 0.47
CA PRO A 126 5.36 -9.04 1.44
C PRO A 126 5.28 -9.82 2.76
N ARG A 127 5.58 -11.13 2.77
CA ARG A 127 5.64 -11.91 4.02
C ARG A 127 6.86 -11.52 4.84
N ARG A 128 8.01 -11.29 4.20
CA ARG A 128 9.21 -10.77 4.85
C ARG A 128 8.99 -9.38 5.45
N PHE A 129 8.25 -8.51 4.76
CA PHE A 129 7.80 -7.24 5.33
C PHE A 129 7.04 -7.43 6.65
N VAL A 130 6.08 -8.36 6.72
CA VAL A 130 5.34 -8.64 7.97
C VAL A 130 6.30 -9.06 9.08
N ILE A 131 7.24 -9.96 8.80
CA ILE A 131 8.23 -10.43 9.78
C ILE A 131 9.06 -9.26 10.34
N GLU A 132 9.55 -8.38 9.48
CA GLU A 132 10.32 -7.20 9.90
C GLU A 132 9.46 -6.19 10.66
N ALA A 133 8.21 -5.96 10.23
CA ALA A 133 7.26 -5.12 10.95
C ALA A 133 6.99 -5.63 12.37
N VAL A 134 6.75 -6.93 12.54
CA VAL A 134 6.60 -7.53 13.88
C VAL A 134 7.86 -7.34 14.70
N ARG A 135 9.04 -7.59 14.12
CA ARG A 135 10.32 -7.48 14.83
C ARG A 135 10.51 -6.10 15.44
N VAL A 136 10.28 -5.05 14.65
CA VAL A 136 10.49 -3.65 15.10
C VAL A 136 9.34 -3.10 15.94
N LEU A 137 8.18 -3.76 15.97
CA LEU A 137 7.07 -3.37 16.86
C LEU A 137 7.38 -3.68 18.32
N LYS A 138 7.06 -2.73 19.20
CA LYS A 138 7.01 -2.92 20.65
C LYS A 138 5.88 -3.86 21.04
N PRO A 139 5.98 -4.59 22.17
CA PRO A 139 4.81 -5.21 22.80
C PRO A 139 3.69 -4.17 23.00
N GLY A 140 2.47 -4.54 22.65
CA GLY A 140 1.31 -3.64 22.61
C GLY A 140 1.19 -2.74 21.38
N GLY A 141 2.18 -2.73 20.48
CA GLY A 141 2.20 -1.91 19.27
C GLY A 141 1.33 -2.46 18.13
N TYR A 142 1.12 -1.65 17.09
CA TYR A 142 0.14 -1.93 16.02
C TYR A 142 0.77 -2.01 14.62
N LEU A 143 0.33 -2.98 13.82
CA LEU A 143 0.56 -3.03 12.39
C LEU A 143 -0.72 -2.62 11.66
N MET A 144 -0.63 -1.62 10.78
CA MET A 144 -1.71 -1.24 9.87
C MET A 144 -1.27 -1.45 8.43
N VAL A 145 -2.07 -2.19 7.66
CA VAL A 145 -1.89 -2.36 6.22
C VAL A 145 -3.17 -1.96 5.51
N ILE A 146 -3.06 -1.06 4.53
CA ILE A 146 -4.14 -0.71 3.61
C ILE A 146 -3.63 -1.00 2.21
N ASP A 147 -4.34 -1.78 1.41
CA ASP A 147 -3.90 -2.05 0.03
C ASP A 147 -5.05 -2.43 -0.90
N GLY A 148 -4.80 -2.52 -2.21
CA GLY A 148 -5.65 -3.31 -3.10
C GLY A 148 -5.60 -4.79 -2.71
N SER A 149 -6.67 -5.51 -3.00
CA SER A 149 -6.82 -6.91 -2.61
C SER A 149 -7.52 -7.71 -3.71
N VAL A 150 -7.76 -8.98 -3.42
CA VAL A 150 -8.50 -9.94 -4.24
C VAL A 150 -9.38 -10.78 -3.32
N PRO A 151 -10.50 -11.34 -3.81
CA PRO A 151 -11.33 -12.22 -2.99
C PRO A 151 -10.57 -13.48 -2.57
N ASP A 152 -10.87 -13.99 -1.38
CA ASP A 152 -10.35 -15.27 -0.93
C ASP A 152 -10.90 -16.42 -1.81
N GLY A 153 -10.04 -17.37 -2.17
CA GLY A 153 -10.45 -18.61 -2.85
C GLY A 153 -10.90 -18.47 -4.30
N GLU A 154 -10.60 -17.35 -4.97
CA GLU A 154 -10.97 -17.09 -6.38
C GLU A 154 -9.71 -16.98 -7.28
N PRO A 155 -8.94 -18.07 -7.49
CA PRO A 155 -7.63 -17.99 -8.15
C PRO A 155 -7.69 -17.55 -9.62
N GLU A 156 -8.79 -17.86 -10.34
CA GLU A 156 -8.95 -17.41 -11.73
C GLU A 156 -9.17 -15.89 -11.80
N ALA A 157 -9.99 -15.33 -10.90
CA ALA A 157 -10.23 -13.89 -10.83
C ALA A 157 -8.96 -13.14 -10.37
N GLU A 158 -8.25 -13.72 -9.40
CA GLU A 158 -6.98 -13.20 -8.90
C GLU A 158 -5.91 -13.15 -9.99
N GLU A 159 -5.69 -14.26 -10.71
CA GLU A 159 -4.72 -14.31 -11.81
C GLU A 159 -5.10 -13.34 -12.94
N TRP A 160 -6.38 -13.24 -13.29
CA TRP A 160 -6.84 -12.25 -14.27
C TRP A 160 -6.51 -10.82 -13.83
N LEU A 161 -6.79 -10.47 -12.56
CA LEU A 161 -6.48 -9.13 -12.06
C LEU A 161 -4.97 -8.88 -12.03
N HIS A 162 -4.17 -9.89 -11.68
CA HIS A 162 -2.72 -9.79 -11.70
C HIS A 162 -2.20 -9.43 -13.10
N GLN A 163 -2.71 -10.08 -14.16
CA GLN A 163 -2.32 -9.75 -15.53
C GLN A 163 -2.73 -8.33 -15.93
N VAL A 164 -3.95 -7.92 -15.56
CA VAL A 164 -4.45 -6.55 -15.79
C VAL A 164 -3.58 -5.52 -15.09
N GLU A 165 -3.29 -5.69 -13.81
CA GLU A 165 -2.45 -4.76 -13.04
C GLU A 165 -1.00 -4.74 -13.53
N LYS A 166 -0.44 -5.88 -13.96
CA LYS A 166 0.94 -5.94 -14.46
C LYS A 166 1.10 -5.18 -15.78
N LEU A 167 0.08 -5.20 -16.64
CA LEU A 167 0.05 -4.37 -17.85
C LEU A 167 -0.16 -2.90 -17.50
N ARG A 168 -1.05 -2.60 -16.56
CA ARG A 168 -1.35 -1.24 -16.11
C ARG A 168 -0.15 -0.56 -15.44
N ASP A 169 0.52 -1.26 -14.54
CA ASP A 169 1.76 -0.86 -13.87
C ASP A 169 2.77 -2.03 -13.88
N PRO A 170 3.85 -1.95 -14.68
CA PRO A 170 4.87 -3.00 -14.75
C PRO A 170 5.57 -3.30 -13.41
N SER A 171 5.55 -2.37 -12.45
CA SER A 171 6.11 -2.59 -11.12
C SER A 171 5.18 -3.34 -10.17
N HIS A 172 3.93 -3.60 -10.56
CA HIS A 172 3.00 -4.40 -9.76
C HIS A 172 3.59 -5.79 -9.48
N GLY A 173 3.65 -6.17 -8.21
CA GLY A 173 4.00 -7.51 -7.75
C GLY A 173 2.75 -8.40 -7.75
N ARG A 174 1.99 -8.37 -6.65
CA ARG A 174 0.72 -9.12 -6.54
C ARG A 174 -0.16 -8.54 -5.44
N PHE A 175 -1.47 -8.44 -5.69
CA PHE A 175 -2.43 -8.22 -4.61
C PHE A 175 -2.61 -9.50 -3.79
N ILE A 176 -2.78 -9.33 -2.48
CA ILE A 176 -2.87 -10.43 -1.53
C ILE A 176 -4.27 -10.45 -0.89
N ALA A 177 -4.84 -11.64 -0.81
CA ALA A 177 -6.17 -11.87 -0.26
C ALA A 177 -6.21 -11.67 1.27
N PRO A 178 -7.35 -11.26 1.85
CA PRO A 178 -7.47 -11.01 3.30
C PRO A 178 -7.13 -12.23 4.16
N ALA A 179 -7.50 -13.45 3.77
CA ALA A 179 -7.19 -14.64 4.56
C ALA A 179 -5.67 -14.91 4.60
N VAL A 180 -4.96 -14.63 3.51
CA VAL A 180 -3.49 -14.80 3.42
C VAL A 180 -2.79 -13.76 4.31
N TRP A 181 -3.22 -12.51 4.25
CA TRP A 181 -2.73 -11.46 5.16
C TRP A 181 -2.94 -11.83 6.63
N ALA A 182 -4.17 -12.22 6.99
CA ALA A 182 -4.50 -12.62 8.35
C ALA A 182 -3.69 -13.84 8.81
N GLN A 183 -3.40 -14.78 7.91
CA GLN A 183 -2.54 -15.92 8.19
C GLN A 183 -1.10 -15.47 8.51
N TRP A 184 -0.46 -14.69 7.64
CA TRP A 184 0.93 -14.25 7.85
C TRP A 184 1.10 -13.43 9.13
N VAL A 185 0.12 -12.57 9.44
CA VAL A 185 0.10 -11.75 10.65
C VAL A 185 -0.01 -12.62 11.90
N ARG A 186 -0.91 -13.62 11.93
CA ARG A 186 -1.04 -14.56 13.05
C ARG A 186 0.18 -15.45 13.23
N GLU A 187 0.72 -16.00 12.14
CA GLU A 187 1.94 -16.82 12.17
C GLU A 187 3.16 -16.05 12.67
N SER A 188 3.16 -14.72 12.47
CA SER A 188 4.20 -13.83 13.00
C SER A 188 3.94 -13.41 14.46
N GLY A 189 2.88 -13.88 15.10
CA GLY A 189 2.60 -13.63 16.52
C GLY A 189 1.80 -12.35 16.82
N LEU A 190 1.18 -11.73 15.82
CA LEU A 190 0.24 -10.63 16.04
C LEU A 190 -1.20 -11.14 16.20
N GLU A 191 -1.98 -10.44 17.01
CA GLU A 191 -3.43 -10.58 17.10
C GLU A 191 -4.09 -9.72 16.00
N VAL A 192 -4.91 -10.33 15.14
CA VAL A 192 -5.67 -9.60 14.10
C VAL A 192 -6.90 -8.98 14.75
N LEU A 193 -6.98 -7.64 14.75
CA LEU A 193 -8.12 -6.89 15.26
C LEU A 193 -9.14 -6.63 14.15
N GLU A 194 -8.66 -6.29 12.96
CA GLU A 194 -9.45 -6.10 11.75
C GLU A 194 -8.69 -6.65 10.53
N CYS A 195 -9.40 -7.33 9.63
CA CYS A 195 -8.90 -7.71 8.31
C CYS A 195 -10.11 -7.89 7.40
N ALA A 196 -10.47 -6.84 6.68
CA ALA A 196 -11.65 -6.81 5.84
C ALA A 196 -11.42 -5.98 4.58
N THR A 197 -12.28 -6.15 3.59
CA THR A 197 -12.24 -5.37 2.36
C THR A 197 -13.44 -4.44 2.26
N THR A 198 -13.18 -3.20 1.87
CA THR A 198 -14.22 -2.25 1.47
C THR A 198 -14.23 -2.09 -0.06
N PRO A 199 -15.40 -1.98 -0.70
CA PRO A 199 -15.47 -1.83 -2.14
C PRO A 199 -15.10 -0.39 -2.54
N PHE A 200 -14.11 -0.24 -3.42
CA PHE A 200 -13.69 1.02 -4.01
C PHE A 200 -14.09 1.06 -5.48
N LYS A 201 -15.06 1.91 -5.84
CA LYS A 201 -15.45 2.11 -7.24
C LYS A 201 -14.48 3.05 -7.92
N GLN A 202 -13.94 2.62 -9.04
CA GLN A 202 -13.17 3.52 -9.89
C GLN A 202 -14.08 4.43 -10.71
N PRO A 203 -13.70 5.70 -10.95
CA PRO A 203 -14.48 6.61 -11.78
C PRO A 203 -14.68 6.07 -13.21
N ASP A 204 -13.57 5.74 -13.88
CA ASP A 204 -13.52 5.16 -15.22
C ASP A 204 -12.11 4.61 -15.51
N LEU A 205 -11.95 3.92 -16.66
CA LEU A 205 -10.67 3.36 -17.08
C LEU A 205 -9.62 4.42 -17.49
N GLU A 206 -10.02 5.61 -17.93
CA GLU A 206 -9.05 6.65 -18.29
C GLU A 206 -8.34 7.17 -17.04
N TRP A 207 -9.09 7.46 -15.98
CA TRP A 207 -8.55 7.77 -14.67
C TRP A 207 -7.62 6.65 -14.15
N TYR A 208 -8.04 5.40 -14.33
CA TYR A 208 -7.28 4.22 -13.91
C TYR A 208 -5.92 4.07 -14.61
N PHE A 209 -5.87 4.32 -15.93
CA PHE A 209 -4.62 4.32 -16.69
C PHE A 209 -3.74 5.53 -16.38
N GLN A 210 -4.36 6.69 -16.24
CA GLN A 210 -3.63 7.92 -15.93
C GLN A 210 -2.88 7.78 -14.61
N THR A 211 -3.52 7.25 -13.57
CA THR A 211 -2.91 7.12 -12.23
C THR A 211 -1.64 6.27 -12.18
N ALA A 212 -1.48 5.30 -13.09
CA ALA A 212 -0.26 4.48 -13.20
C ALA A 212 0.67 4.90 -14.35
N ALA A 213 0.30 5.95 -15.11
CA ALA A 213 0.99 6.35 -16.34
C ALA A 213 1.09 5.21 -17.38
N THR A 214 0.02 4.41 -17.52
CA THR A 214 -0.03 3.26 -18.43
C THR A 214 0.16 3.70 -19.90
N SER A 215 1.05 3.00 -20.62
CA SER A 215 1.32 3.26 -22.05
C SER A 215 0.13 2.87 -22.93
N ASP A 216 -0.04 3.54 -24.07
CA ASP A 216 -1.14 3.27 -25.00
C ASP A 216 -1.17 1.81 -25.48
N GLU A 217 0.00 1.21 -25.70
CA GLU A 217 0.12 -0.21 -26.04
C GLU A 217 -0.45 -1.12 -24.94
N ASN A 218 -0.15 -0.83 -23.67
CA ASN A 218 -0.67 -1.61 -22.55
C ASN A 218 -2.15 -1.32 -22.28
N ARG A 219 -2.61 -0.08 -22.51
CA ARG A 219 -4.05 0.25 -22.41
C ARG A 219 -4.89 -0.63 -23.32
N ALA A 220 -4.47 -0.82 -24.58
CA ALA A 220 -5.15 -1.70 -25.53
C ALA A 220 -5.23 -3.16 -25.01
N LYS A 221 -4.10 -3.70 -24.52
CA LYS A 221 -4.05 -5.07 -23.97
C LYS A 221 -4.94 -5.23 -22.73
N VAL A 222 -5.00 -4.22 -21.86
CA VAL A 222 -5.89 -4.24 -20.70
C VAL A 222 -7.35 -4.24 -21.14
N LEU A 223 -7.72 -3.43 -22.14
CA LEU A 223 -9.07 -3.41 -22.68
C LEU A 223 -9.49 -4.76 -23.25
N ASP A 224 -8.59 -5.44 -23.98
CA ASP A 224 -8.83 -6.80 -24.49
C ASP A 224 -9.09 -7.79 -23.34
N LEU A 225 -8.26 -7.77 -22.28
CA LEU A 225 -8.45 -8.62 -21.09
C LEU A 225 -9.75 -8.34 -20.35
N VAL A 226 -10.18 -7.08 -20.31
CA VAL A 226 -11.44 -6.65 -19.69
C VAL A 226 -12.63 -7.13 -20.51
N GLU A 227 -12.55 -7.02 -21.83
CA GLU A 227 -13.59 -7.51 -22.74
C GLU A 227 -13.73 -9.03 -22.64
N SER A 228 -12.62 -9.77 -22.53
CA SER A 228 -12.61 -11.24 -22.40
C SER A 228 -12.59 -11.73 -20.95
N ALA A 229 -12.93 -10.89 -19.96
CA ALA A 229 -12.81 -11.26 -18.55
C ALA A 229 -13.67 -12.50 -18.21
N PRO A 230 -13.13 -13.47 -17.44
CA PRO A 230 -13.87 -14.67 -17.02
C PRO A 230 -15.02 -14.29 -16.07
N GLU A 231 -16.02 -15.18 -15.94
CA GLU A 231 -17.19 -14.92 -15.10
C GLU A 231 -16.82 -14.69 -13.63
N SER A 232 -15.82 -15.43 -13.14
CA SER A 232 -15.23 -15.26 -11.80
C SER A 232 -14.74 -13.81 -11.58
N ALA A 233 -13.95 -13.27 -12.52
CA ALA A 233 -13.47 -11.89 -12.47
C ALA A 233 -14.61 -10.87 -12.58
N ARG A 234 -15.57 -11.10 -13.51
CA ARG A 234 -16.73 -10.21 -13.68
C ARG A 234 -17.54 -10.08 -12.40
N ARG A 235 -17.78 -11.21 -11.72
CA ARG A 235 -18.45 -11.26 -10.43
C ARG A 235 -17.62 -10.61 -9.33
N ALA A 236 -16.35 -11.01 -9.19
CA ALA A 236 -15.45 -10.56 -8.15
C ALA A 236 -15.27 -9.04 -8.13
N PHE A 237 -15.03 -8.44 -9.29
CA PHE A 237 -14.75 -7.02 -9.44
C PHE A 237 -15.95 -6.21 -9.94
N ARG A 238 -17.14 -6.82 -10.01
CA ARG A 238 -18.39 -6.17 -10.43
C ARG A 238 -18.21 -5.35 -11.71
N LEU A 239 -17.56 -5.97 -12.70
CA LEU A 239 -17.30 -5.38 -14.01
C LEU A 239 -18.64 -5.00 -14.67
N ALA A 240 -18.80 -3.74 -15.03
CA ALA A 240 -20.01 -3.22 -15.65
C ALA A 240 -19.71 -2.11 -16.66
N VAL A 241 -20.72 -1.77 -17.46
CA VAL A 241 -20.71 -0.57 -18.30
C VAL A 241 -21.77 0.39 -17.77
N GLU A 242 -21.35 1.58 -17.38
CA GLU A 242 -22.21 2.65 -16.88
C GLU A 242 -21.99 3.91 -17.72
N ASN A 243 -23.05 4.47 -18.31
CA ASN A 243 -22.99 5.66 -19.17
C ASN A 243 -21.95 5.54 -20.31
N GLY A 244 -21.75 4.33 -20.85
CA GLY A 244 -20.78 4.05 -21.91
C GLY A 244 -19.33 3.84 -21.43
N ASN A 245 -19.06 3.97 -20.13
CA ASN A 245 -17.74 3.74 -19.55
C ASN A 245 -17.67 2.39 -18.85
N ILE A 246 -16.56 1.68 -19.03
CA ILE A 246 -16.27 0.50 -18.23
C ILE A 246 -15.91 0.93 -16.81
N VAL A 247 -16.57 0.32 -15.84
CA VAL A 247 -16.31 0.52 -14.42
C VAL A 247 -16.18 -0.82 -13.72
N TRP A 248 -15.36 -0.85 -12.66
CA TRP A 248 -15.26 -1.98 -11.76
C TRP A 248 -15.07 -1.51 -10.32
N TRP A 249 -15.17 -2.46 -9.42
CA TRP A 249 -15.01 -2.28 -7.99
C TRP A 249 -13.85 -3.11 -7.50
N TRP A 250 -12.91 -2.45 -6.86
CA TRP A 250 -11.78 -3.13 -6.24
C TRP A 250 -12.02 -3.35 -4.76
N PRO A 251 -11.71 -4.53 -4.23
CA PRO A 251 -11.64 -4.70 -2.80
C PRO A 251 -10.39 -3.97 -2.29
N ARG A 252 -10.59 -2.96 -1.45
CA ARG A 252 -9.53 -2.32 -0.68
C ARG A 252 -9.46 -2.99 0.68
N LEU A 253 -8.34 -3.64 0.97
CA LEU A 253 -8.03 -4.19 2.27
C LEU A 253 -7.82 -3.08 3.29
N GLY A 254 -8.42 -3.23 4.46
CA GLY A 254 -7.96 -2.65 5.72
C GLY A 254 -7.59 -3.76 6.69
N LEU A 255 -6.36 -3.74 7.17
CA LEU A 255 -5.86 -4.66 8.20
C LEU A 255 -5.28 -3.86 9.36
N LEU A 256 -5.74 -4.19 10.56
CA LEU A 256 -5.17 -3.71 11.81
C LEU A 256 -4.87 -4.92 12.71
N ALA A 257 -3.64 -5.01 13.19
CA ALA A 257 -3.20 -6.06 14.08
C ALA A 257 -2.36 -5.50 15.22
N ARG A 258 -2.35 -6.19 16.34
CA ARG A 258 -1.65 -5.77 17.57
C ARG A 258 -0.64 -6.83 17.99
N LYS A 259 0.54 -6.38 18.43
CA LYS A 259 1.54 -7.24 19.04
C LYS A 259 1.18 -7.44 20.52
N PRO A 260 0.94 -8.68 20.99
CA PRO A 260 0.67 -8.94 22.41
C PRO A 260 1.81 -8.50 23.34
#